data_AF-A0A4Q2V678-F1
#
_entry.id   AF-A0A4Q2V678-F1
#
_cell.length_a   1.000
_cell.length_b   1.000
_cell.length_c   1.000
_cell.angle_alpha   90.00
_cell.angle_beta   90.00
_cell.angle_gamma   90.00
#
_symmetry.space_group_name_H-M   'P 1'
#
loop_
_entity.id
_entity.type
_entity.pdbx_description
1 polymer ?
#
loop_
_entity_poly.entity_id
_entity_poly.type
_entity_poly.pdbx_seq_one_letter_code
_entity_poly.pdbx_strand_id
1 'polypeptide(L)'
;MSLSERIQWQPPNPNSDLEVFERRCRHAKAQPFLDEKPMNDTAAACAWKNFRMPLLGRFTCHGRIDFIKLLGYGQDGIVWEVVIDSQTYALKVFWDNQPPEGTRYWAFQRECQNASLLTKMRFVIDSSSDPVWLNPNPTTFGDAAYNLHAFSNEGRSRQRYRKMPGAVEYSTAPRLRECYGWTSISGRELCTMPSILHPPEVRLGDEVRKISPTEEYHAIVYEYVPSSDIGLDVDVVQAQLDFFWLGGWCLVPLQPANWGGVGILLDMGDPICLWHAGWFESRYKRSGTTITMPAKPIRERMIGDLQAEALKHEAHTEADDESSSESDIDQGSDGDSESEDTRAEALVCPSCPRSEPFPTRQKLRRHHEQDTECHEVCVFCHVSFKRVRKFKRHAETCVGDSERKRAYMDETCKELTILSDTKLEKALRERKKLSRDESEQAANSVERAGRNPRAPKRQRTRQRHADNATDAPNLLPWAAPTAIDHYLVRSSGAPTAPANVHIQNQTQSLSTEATEAVVPSLGVLEEFDAPLMHIMNSVPLETYSWPVHPYDGNLPGNDPAAYRLS
;
A
#
# COMPACT_ATOMS: atom_id res chain seq x y z
N MET A 1 -0.80 -38.98 52.93
CA MET A 1 -0.83 -39.35 51.50
C MET A 1 -0.73 -38.07 50.68
N SER A 2 0.41 -37.95 50.00
CA SER A 2 0.82 -37.09 48.87
C SER A 2 0.08 -35.79 48.52
N LEU A 3 0.80 -34.67 48.67
CA LEU A 3 0.79 -33.49 47.79
C LEU A 3 1.41 -33.86 46.43
N SER A 4 0.65 -33.84 45.34
CA SER A 4 1.06 -33.69 43.92
C SER A 4 -0.22 -33.91 43.11
N GLU A 5 -0.84 -32.90 42.51
CA GLU A 5 -0.51 -32.42 41.18
C GLU A 5 -0.90 -30.95 41.05
N ARG A 6 0.07 -30.03 41.16
CA ARG A 6 -0.08 -28.70 40.59
C ARG A 6 -0.01 -28.87 39.08
N ILE A 7 -1.14 -28.63 38.41
CA ILE A 7 -1.16 -28.43 36.96
C ILE A 7 -0.29 -27.19 36.71
N GLN A 8 0.93 -27.43 36.26
CA GLN A 8 1.90 -26.41 35.94
C GLN A 8 1.40 -25.75 34.65
N TRP A 9 0.78 -24.57 34.78
CA TRP A 9 0.47 -23.72 33.64
C TRP A 9 1.78 -23.45 32.90
N GLN A 10 1.91 -23.97 31.68
CA GLN A 10 2.97 -23.57 30.77
C GLN A 10 2.41 -22.46 29.88
N PRO A 11 3.12 -21.33 29.73
CA PRO A 11 2.74 -20.33 28.75
C PRO A 11 2.71 -21.00 27.36
N PRO A 12 1.78 -20.60 26.47
CA PRO A 12 1.82 -21.06 25.09
C PRO A 12 3.21 -20.78 24.51
N ASN A 13 3.74 -21.74 23.77
CA ASN A 13 5.03 -21.64 23.09
C ASN A 13 5.08 -20.29 22.36
N PRO A 14 6.14 -19.47 22.50
CA PRO A 14 6.25 -18.23 21.75
C PRO A 14 5.99 -18.53 20.28
N ASN A 15 5.14 -17.72 19.66
CA ASN A 15 4.56 -17.98 18.35
C ASN A 15 5.70 -18.15 17.33
N SER A 16 6.02 -19.40 16.95
CA SER A 16 7.21 -19.74 16.16
C SER A 16 7.32 -18.93 14.88
N ASP A 17 6.17 -18.55 14.32
CA ASP A 17 6.07 -17.79 13.08
C ASP A 17 6.47 -16.32 13.25
N LEU A 18 6.17 -15.72 14.41
CA LEU A 18 6.63 -14.38 14.74
C LEU A 18 8.15 -14.35 14.90
N GLU A 19 8.73 -15.32 15.62
CA GLU A 19 10.18 -15.42 15.79
C GLU A 19 10.91 -15.63 14.45
N VAL A 20 10.33 -16.44 13.55
CA VAL A 20 10.83 -16.64 12.19
C VAL A 20 10.76 -15.34 11.39
N PHE A 21 9.65 -14.61 11.47
CA PHE A 21 9.50 -13.33 10.79
C PHE A 21 10.46 -12.26 11.33
N GLU A 22 10.61 -12.16 12.65
CA GLU A 22 11.58 -11.26 13.29
C GLU A 22 13.02 -11.59 12.86
N ARG A 23 13.37 -12.87 12.73
CA ARG A 23 14.67 -13.29 12.20
C ARG A 23 14.84 -12.84 10.74
N ARG A 24 13.80 -12.98 9.90
CA ARG A 24 13.81 -12.49 8.51
C ARG A 24 13.97 -10.97 8.46
N CYS A 25 13.27 -10.23 9.31
CA CYS A 25 13.39 -8.78 9.44
C CYS A 25 14.81 -8.36 9.85
N ARG A 26 15.39 -8.99 10.87
CA ARG A 26 16.77 -8.73 11.28
C ARG A 26 17.77 -9.01 10.16
N HIS A 27 17.61 -10.12 9.44
CA HIS A 27 18.48 -10.46 8.33
C HIS A 27 18.38 -9.45 7.18
N ALA A 28 17.16 -9.02 6.83
CA ALA A 28 16.92 -8.01 5.80
C ALA A 28 17.53 -6.66 6.17
N LYS A 29 17.31 -6.18 7.42
CA LYS A 29 17.85 -4.92 7.95
C LYS A 29 19.39 -4.89 7.99
N ALA A 30 20.03 -6.06 8.08
CA ALA A 30 21.48 -6.18 8.07
C ALA A 30 22.10 -6.17 6.66
N GLN A 31 21.30 -6.29 5.59
CA GLN A 31 21.84 -6.29 4.23
C GLN A 31 22.32 -4.88 3.83
N PRO A 32 23.48 -4.77 3.15
CA PRO A 32 23.90 -3.52 2.54
C PRO A 32 22.89 -3.02 1.51
N PHE A 33 22.71 -1.71 1.42
CA PHE A 33 21.75 -1.07 0.52
C PHE A 33 22.22 0.28 -0.05
N LEU A 34 23.41 0.75 0.33
CA LEU A 34 24.04 1.97 -0.18
C LEU A 34 25.35 1.63 -0.90
N ASP A 35 25.67 2.41 -1.93
CA ASP A 35 26.96 2.45 -2.59
C ASP A 35 27.44 3.91 -2.65
N GLU A 36 28.72 4.14 -2.36
CA GLU A 36 29.33 5.48 -2.43
C GLU A 36 29.58 5.92 -3.88
N LYS A 37 29.49 5.00 -4.85
CA LYS A 37 29.57 5.35 -6.26
C LYS A 37 28.40 6.22 -6.70
N PRO A 38 28.59 7.08 -7.72
CA PRO A 38 27.51 7.87 -8.30
C PRO A 38 26.30 7.02 -8.70
N MET A 39 25.09 7.59 -8.58
CA MET A 39 23.84 6.93 -8.96
C MET A 39 23.89 6.33 -10.38
N ASN A 40 24.42 7.05 -11.37
CA ASN A 40 24.53 6.58 -12.76
C ASN A 40 25.37 5.30 -12.89
N ASP A 41 26.49 5.20 -12.17
CA ASP A 41 27.35 4.02 -12.19
C ASP A 41 26.63 2.81 -11.59
N THR A 42 25.89 3.03 -10.50
CA THR A 42 25.10 1.96 -9.89
C THR A 42 23.94 1.55 -10.78
N ALA A 43 23.25 2.48 -11.45
CA ALA A 43 22.17 2.17 -12.39
C ALA A 43 22.64 1.29 -13.55
N ALA A 44 23.83 1.58 -14.09
CA ALA A 44 24.44 0.81 -15.18
C ALA A 44 24.93 -0.60 -14.76
N ALA A 45 25.02 -0.87 -13.45
CA ALA A 45 25.49 -2.15 -12.94
C ALA A 45 24.37 -3.22 -13.00
N CYS A 46 24.12 -3.77 -14.19
CA CYS A 46 22.98 -4.65 -14.49
C CYS A 46 23.26 -6.17 -14.42
N ALA A 47 24.33 -6.62 -13.77
CA ALA A 47 24.52 -8.05 -13.50
C ALA A 47 23.49 -8.55 -12.47
N TRP A 48 23.08 -9.82 -12.55
CA TRP A 48 22.05 -10.39 -11.66
C TRP A 48 22.40 -10.25 -10.18
N LYS A 49 23.69 -10.35 -9.82
CA LYS A 49 24.15 -10.11 -8.44
C LYS A 49 23.73 -8.73 -7.89
N ASN A 50 23.67 -7.71 -8.74
CA ASN A 50 23.33 -6.34 -8.34
C ASN A 50 21.80 -6.14 -8.26
N PHE A 51 21.01 -6.99 -8.91
CA PHE A 51 19.56 -7.03 -8.71
C PHE A 51 19.21 -7.78 -7.42
N ARG A 52 19.98 -8.81 -7.04
CA ARG A 52 19.78 -9.53 -5.76
C ARG A 52 20.20 -8.74 -4.53
N MET A 53 21.17 -7.86 -4.69
CA MET A 53 21.66 -6.95 -3.64
C MET A 53 21.66 -5.53 -4.19
N PRO A 54 20.48 -4.90 -4.31
CA PRO A 54 20.36 -3.57 -4.89
C PRO A 54 20.93 -2.54 -3.92
N LEU A 55 21.99 -1.86 -4.37
CA LEU A 55 22.61 -0.74 -3.68
C LEU A 55 22.23 0.55 -4.39
N LEU A 56 21.75 1.54 -3.65
CA LEU A 56 21.48 2.88 -4.19
C LEU A 56 22.79 3.67 -4.24
N GLY A 57 23.09 4.27 -5.39
CA GLY A 57 24.27 5.12 -5.55
C GLY A 57 24.09 6.51 -4.95
N ARG A 58 25.20 7.17 -4.69
CA ARG A 58 25.26 8.49 -4.06
C ARG A 58 24.85 9.60 -5.03
N PHE A 59 24.11 10.58 -4.52
CA PHE A 59 23.90 11.86 -5.18
C PHE A 59 25.20 12.68 -5.15
N THR A 60 25.65 13.15 -6.31
CA THR A 60 26.99 13.75 -6.48
C THR A 60 26.99 15.27 -6.64
N CYS A 61 25.82 15.91 -6.64
CA CYS A 61 25.76 17.37 -6.63
C CYS A 61 26.12 17.88 -5.23
N HIS A 62 27.03 18.86 -5.16
CA HIS A 62 27.54 19.43 -3.91
C HIS A 62 27.11 20.90 -3.70
N GLY A 63 26.10 21.35 -4.45
CA GLY A 63 25.51 22.66 -4.31
C GLY A 63 24.92 22.91 -2.92
N ARG A 64 24.77 24.19 -2.59
CA ARG A 64 23.97 24.61 -1.43
C ARG A 64 22.51 24.17 -1.65
N ILE A 65 21.89 23.66 -0.59
CA ILE A 65 20.47 23.29 -0.60
C ILE A 65 19.66 24.49 -0.13
N ASP A 66 18.83 25.02 -1.01
CA ASP A 66 17.87 26.06 -0.67
C ASP A 66 16.47 25.44 -0.54
N PHE A 67 15.94 25.43 0.68
CA PHE A 67 14.62 24.88 0.99
C PHE A 67 13.51 25.86 0.58
N ILE A 68 12.60 25.40 -0.28
CA ILE A 68 11.56 26.24 -0.88
C ILE A 68 10.21 26.02 -0.20
N LYS A 69 9.76 24.76 -0.15
CA LYS A 69 8.41 24.41 0.30
C LYS A 69 8.40 23.05 0.98
N LEU A 70 7.65 22.91 2.08
CA LEU A 70 7.32 21.62 2.64
C LEU A 70 6.30 20.93 1.72
N LEU A 71 6.67 19.79 1.14
CA LEU A 71 5.80 19.03 0.24
C LEU A 71 4.94 18.05 1.01
N GLY A 72 5.53 17.34 1.97
CA GLY A 72 4.81 16.33 2.74
C GLY A 72 5.63 15.76 3.87
N TYR A 73 4.98 15.01 4.74
CA TYR A 73 5.62 14.31 5.84
C TYR A 73 4.71 13.16 6.30
N GLY A 74 5.30 12.20 7.02
CA GLY A 74 4.55 11.10 7.62
C GLY A 74 5.45 10.16 8.41
N GLN A 75 5.07 8.89 8.49
CA GLN A 75 5.75 7.92 9.37
C GLN A 75 7.21 7.66 9.01
N ASP A 76 7.54 7.76 7.71
CA ASP A 76 8.84 7.38 7.16
C ASP A 76 9.82 8.56 7.10
N GLY A 77 9.33 9.78 6.91
CA GLY A 77 10.17 10.95 6.76
C GLY A 77 9.42 12.24 6.43
N ILE A 78 10.17 13.24 6.00
CA ILE A 78 9.73 14.56 5.56
C ILE A 78 10.24 14.79 4.14
N VAL A 79 9.45 15.48 3.31
CA VAL A 79 9.81 15.80 1.94
C VAL A 79 9.70 17.31 1.73
N TRP A 80 10.76 17.90 1.20
CA TRP A 80 10.80 19.30 0.79
C TRP A 80 11.04 19.44 -0.71
N GLU A 81 10.49 20.50 -1.27
CA GLU A 81 10.97 21.10 -2.51
C GLU A 81 12.24 21.87 -2.19
N VAL A 82 13.31 21.58 -2.92
CA VAL A 82 14.60 22.22 -2.73
C VAL A 82 15.19 22.63 -4.07
N VAL A 83 15.99 23.69 -4.08
CA VAL A 83 16.85 24.04 -5.21
C VAL A 83 18.28 23.69 -4.86
N ILE A 84 18.96 22.97 -5.75
CA ILE A 84 20.38 22.64 -5.66
C ILE A 84 21.00 23.01 -7.01
N ASP A 85 21.99 23.91 -7.02
CA ASP A 85 22.67 24.38 -8.23
C ASP A 85 21.71 24.85 -9.35
N SER A 86 20.67 25.61 -8.98
CA SER A 86 19.63 26.14 -9.88
C SER A 86 18.65 25.11 -10.46
N GLN A 87 18.71 23.84 -10.00
CA GLN A 87 17.75 22.81 -10.37
C GLN A 87 16.84 22.48 -9.19
N THR A 88 15.53 22.38 -9.46
CA THR A 88 14.53 21.99 -8.46
C THR A 88 14.49 20.47 -8.31
N TYR A 89 14.48 20.03 -7.05
CA TYR A 89 14.39 18.64 -6.63
C TYR A 89 13.37 18.48 -5.51
N ALA A 90 13.04 17.23 -5.23
CA ALA A 90 12.37 16.86 -3.99
C ALA A 90 13.34 16.07 -3.12
N LEU A 91 13.58 16.56 -1.91
CA LEU A 91 14.47 15.96 -0.93
C LEU A 91 13.64 15.25 0.15
N LYS A 92 13.72 13.92 0.21
CA LYS A 92 13.10 13.13 1.28
C LYS A 92 14.15 12.83 2.35
N VAL A 93 13.91 13.28 3.58
CA VAL A 93 14.74 13.00 4.75
C VAL A 93 14.01 12.04 5.67
N PHE A 94 14.70 11.01 6.14
CA PHE A 94 14.11 9.94 6.94
C PHE A 94 14.30 10.19 8.44
N TRP A 95 13.32 9.78 9.25
CA TRP A 95 13.41 9.94 10.71
C TRP A 95 14.46 9.02 11.35
N ASP A 96 14.61 7.80 10.82
CA ASP A 96 15.38 6.73 11.45
C ASP A 96 16.75 6.55 10.78
N ASN A 97 17.80 7.00 11.48
CA ASN A 97 19.20 6.81 11.07
C ASN A 97 19.74 5.40 11.34
N GLN A 98 18.99 4.60 12.08
CA GLN A 98 19.34 3.22 12.45
C GLN A 98 18.15 2.30 12.19
N PRO A 99 18.39 1.00 11.96
CA PRO A 99 17.31 0.04 11.76
C PRO A 99 16.41 -0.02 13.01
N PRO A 100 15.08 0.14 12.88
CA PRO A 100 14.18 0.06 14.02
C PRO A 100 14.12 -1.37 14.58
N GLU A 101 13.73 -1.50 15.84
CA GLU A 101 13.60 -2.81 16.49
C GLU A 101 12.41 -3.64 15.94
N GLY A 102 12.39 -4.93 16.29
CA GLY A 102 11.28 -5.83 15.99
C GLY A 102 10.97 -5.97 14.50
N THR A 103 9.68 -6.00 14.19
CA THR A 103 9.12 -6.30 12.87
C THR A 103 8.91 -5.06 11.98
N ARG A 104 9.06 -3.85 12.52
CA ARG A 104 8.94 -2.61 11.74
C ARG A 104 10.00 -2.58 10.66
N TYR A 105 9.66 -2.20 9.43
CA TYR A 105 10.65 -2.07 8.37
C TYR A 105 11.50 -0.82 8.57
N TRP A 106 12.72 -0.82 8.00
CA TRP A 106 13.53 0.39 7.92
C TRP A 106 13.17 1.14 6.64
N ALA A 107 12.51 2.28 6.78
CA ALA A 107 11.98 3.05 5.65
C ALA A 107 13.03 3.44 4.63
N PHE A 108 14.13 4.03 5.11
CA PHE A 108 15.25 4.42 4.25
C PHE A 108 15.83 3.24 3.46
N GLN A 109 16.04 2.09 4.11
CA GLN A 109 16.55 0.89 3.43
C GLN A 109 15.59 0.41 2.34
N ARG A 110 14.29 0.26 2.66
CA ARG A 110 13.29 -0.20 1.69
C ARG A 110 13.29 0.70 0.46
N GLU A 111 13.27 2.00 0.70
CA GLU A 111 13.20 2.99 -0.35
C GLU A 111 14.45 3.01 -1.24
N CYS A 112 15.63 2.88 -0.64
CA CYS A 112 16.88 2.72 -1.39
C CYS A 112 16.86 1.49 -2.32
N GLN A 113 16.41 0.34 -1.80
CA GLN A 113 16.35 -0.90 -2.58
C GLN A 113 15.36 -0.80 -3.74
N ASN A 114 14.17 -0.22 -3.50
CA ASN A 114 13.17 0.02 -4.54
C ASN A 114 13.71 0.97 -5.61
N ALA A 115 14.23 2.13 -5.22
CA ALA A 115 14.76 3.12 -6.14
C ALA A 115 15.94 2.58 -6.97
N SER A 116 16.84 1.82 -6.34
CA SER A 116 17.97 1.17 -7.02
C SER A 116 17.50 0.19 -8.10
N LEU A 117 16.55 -0.70 -7.77
CA LEU A 117 16.00 -1.66 -8.72
C LEU A 117 15.28 -0.97 -9.89
N LEU A 118 14.41 0.00 -9.60
CA LEU A 118 13.65 0.72 -10.62
C LEU A 118 14.56 1.49 -11.57
N THR A 119 15.58 2.18 -11.04
CA THR A 119 16.53 2.91 -11.88
C THR A 119 17.36 1.98 -12.75
N LYS A 120 17.78 0.81 -12.22
CA LYS A 120 18.45 -0.24 -13.04
C LYS A 120 17.54 -0.78 -14.14
N MET A 121 16.28 -1.09 -13.82
CA MET A 121 15.33 -1.59 -14.81
C MET A 121 15.09 -0.57 -15.92
N ARG A 122 14.92 0.71 -15.55
CA ARG A 122 14.77 1.80 -16.51
C ARG A 122 16.02 1.96 -17.38
N PHE A 123 17.20 2.01 -16.77
CA PHE A 123 18.47 2.06 -17.51
C PHE A 123 18.57 0.93 -18.54
N VAL A 124 18.17 -0.29 -18.16
CA VAL A 124 18.18 -1.45 -19.06
C VAL A 124 17.22 -1.29 -20.22
N ILE A 125 16.00 -0.80 -19.98
CA ILE A 125 15.02 -0.58 -21.05
C ILE A 125 15.51 0.52 -22.00
N ASP A 126 16.00 1.63 -21.46
CA ASP A 126 16.38 2.82 -22.24
C ASP A 126 17.69 2.62 -23.01
N SER A 127 18.61 1.78 -22.53
CA SER A 127 19.92 1.53 -23.16
C SER A 127 19.98 0.30 -24.06
N SER A 128 18.97 -0.58 -24.02
CA SER A 128 18.95 -1.82 -24.80
C SER A 128 18.17 -1.66 -26.10
N SER A 129 18.73 -2.11 -27.22
CA SER A 129 17.98 -2.23 -28.48
C SER A 129 17.02 -3.43 -28.47
N ASP A 130 17.33 -4.44 -27.66
CA ASP A 130 16.49 -5.63 -27.51
C ASP A 130 15.48 -5.40 -26.37
N PRO A 131 14.18 -5.66 -26.62
CA PRO A 131 13.15 -5.54 -25.58
C PRO A 131 13.34 -6.53 -24.43
N VAL A 132 12.89 -6.15 -23.25
CA VAL A 132 12.77 -7.07 -22.10
C VAL A 132 11.44 -7.81 -22.18
N TRP A 133 11.50 -9.14 -22.17
CA TRP A 133 10.31 -10.02 -22.23
C TRP A 133 10.01 -10.59 -20.86
N LEU A 134 8.78 -10.44 -20.39
CA LEU A 134 8.34 -10.88 -19.06
C LEU A 134 7.23 -11.94 -19.13
N ASN A 135 7.15 -12.80 -18.12
CA ASN A 135 5.98 -13.64 -17.87
C ASN A 135 4.77 -12.73 -17.63
N PRO A 136 3.68 -12.86 -18.40
CA PRO A 136 2.51 -11.98 -18.27
C PRO A 136 1.65 -12.26 -17.03
N ASN A 137 1.78 -13.43 -16.42
CA ASN A 137 0.96 -13.84 -15.28
C ASN A 137 1.82 -14.42 -14.14
N PRO A 138 2.75 -13.64 -13.55
CA PRO A 138 3.56 -14.11 -12.45
C PRO A 138 2.71 -14.20 -11.18
N THR A 139 2.76 -15.34 -10.49
CA THR A 139 1.97 -15.57 -9.26
C THR A 139 2.81 -16.03 -8.09
N THR A 140 3.98 -16.60 -8.34
CA THR A 140 4.87 -17.12 -7.30
C THR A 140 6.09 -16.22 -7.08
N PHE A 141 6.80 -16.43 -5.96
CA PHE A 141 8.12 -15.81 -5.74
C PHE A 141 9.10 -16.14 -6.87
N GLY A 142 9.06 -17.38 -7.36
CA GLY A 142 9.91 -17.83 -8.47
C GLY A 142 9.63 -17.05 -9.76
N ASP A 143 8.35 -16.85 -10.10
CA ASP A 143 7.98 -16.08 -11.29
C ASP A 143 8.42 -14.62 -11.18
N ALA A 144 8.17 -14.00 -10.03
CA ALA A 144 8.61 -12.64 -9.73
C ALA A 144 10.13 -12.50 -9.86
N ALA A 145 10.89 -13.43 -9.28
CA ALA A 145 12.35 -13.44 -9.37
C ALA A 145 12.83 -13.67 -10.81
N TYR A 146 12.17 -14.51 -11.61
CA TYR A 146 12.53 -14.72 -13.01
C TYR A 146 12.20 -13.51 -13.91
N ASN A 147 11.09 -12.81 -13.64
CA ASN A 147 10.81 -11.55 -14.31
C ASN A 147 11.85 -10.48 -13.95
N LEU A 148 12.17 -10.31 -12.67
CA LEU A 148 13.24 -9.39 -12.25
C LEU A 148 14.59 -9.77 -12.88
N HIS A 149 14.90 -11.07 -12.93
CA HIS A 149 16.11 -11.57 -13.59
C HIS A 149 16.15 -11.22 -15.07
N ALA A 150 15.02 -11.13 -15.78
CA ALA A 150 14.98 -10.76 -17.20
C ALA A 150 15.62 -9.39 -17.49
N PHE A 151 15.65 -8.48 -16.50
CA PHE A 151 16.33 -7.19 -16.60
C PHE A 151 17.85 -7.28 -16.42
N SER A 152 18.39 -8.37 -15.88
CA SER A 152 19.83 -8.54 -15.74
C SER A 152 20.52 -8.88 -17.06
N ASN A 153 21.84 -8.66 -17.15
CA ASN A 153 22.64 -9.05 -18.32
C ASN A 153 22.45 -10.55 -18.66
N GLU A 154 22.45 -11.38 -17.62
CA GLU A 154 22.25 -12.83 -17.71
C GLU A 154 20.84 -13.18 -18.19
N GLY A 155 19.81 -12.47 -17.73
CA GLY A 155 18.43 -12.67 -18.16
C GLY A 155 18.18 -12.21 -19.59
N ARG A 156 18.69 -11.03 -19.96
CA ARG A 156 18.59 -10.50 -21.32
C ARG A 156 19.30 -11.38 -22.34
N SER A 157 20.42 -12.01 -21.99
CA SER A 157 21.06 -12.98 -22.87
C SER A 157 20.23 -14.24 -23.09
N ARG A 158 19.41 -14.64 -22.12
CA ARG A 158 18.57 -15.85 -22.19
C ARG A 158 17.24 -15.61 -22.90
N GLN A 159 16.68 -14.40 -22.82
CA GLN A 159 15.38 -14.01 -23.39
C GLN A 159 14.27 -15.06 -23.15
N ARG A 160 14.19 -15.57 -21.92
CA ARG A 160 13.38 -16.75 -21.55
C ARG A 160 11.95 -16.68 -22.08
N TYR A 161 11.32 -15.51 -21.99
CA TYR A 161 9.90 -15.33 -22.30
C TYR A 161 9.63 -14.87 -23.74
N ARG A 162 10.65 -14.64 -24.58
CA ARG A 162 10.46 -14.08 -25.93
C ARG A 162 9.52 -14.89 -26.83
N LYS A 163 9.48 -16.21 -26.66
CA LYS A 163 8.61 -17.12 -27.43
C LYS A 163 7.36 -17.54 -26.66
N MET A 164 7.14 -17.01 -25.46
CA MET A 164 5.98 -17.33 -24.64
C MET A 164 4.75 -16.58 -25.19
N PRO A 165 3.63 -17.28 -25.46
CA PRO A 165 2.40 -16.63 -25.85
C PRO A 165 1.95 -15.59 -24.82
N GLY A 166 1.65 -14.38 -25.29
CA GLY A 166 1.19 -13.27 -24.43
C GLY A 166 2.28 -12.65 -23.56
N ALA A 167 3.57 -12.97 -23.77
CA ALA A 167 4.67 -12.31 -23.06
C ALA A 167 4.57 -10.79 -23.18
N VAL A 168 4.83 -10.10 -22.06
CA VAL A 168 4.81 -8.63 -22.03
C VAL A 168 6.17 -8.13 -22.48
N GLU A 169 6.15 -7.24 -23.45
CA GLU A 169 7.32 -6.59 -24.00
C GLU A 169 7.51 -5.20 -23.37
N TYR A 170 8.72 -4.93 -22.87
CA TYR A 170 9.14 -3.59 -22.47
C TYR A 170 10.31 -3.13 -23.36
N SER A 171 9.98 -2.25 -24.30
CA SER A 171 10.92 -1.45 -25.10
C SER A 171 10.93 0.03 -24.70
N THR A 172 10.00 0.44 -23.84
CA THR A 172 9.94 1.78 -23.25
C THR A 172 9.49 1.64 -21.81
N ALA A 173 10.21 2.27 -20.88
CA ALA A 173 9.83 2.23 -19.47
C ALA A 173 8.56 3.08 -19.26
N PRO A 174 7.65 2.66 -18.35
CA PRO A 174 6.59 3.55 -17.93
C PRO A 174 7.19 4.79 -17.26
N ARG A 175 6.42 5.88 -17.19
CA ARG A 175 6.85 7.09 -16.52
C ARG A 175 6.98 6.82 -15.02
N LEU A 176 8.23 6.73 -14.55
CA LEU A 176 8.60 6.58 -13.14
C LEU A 176 9.35 7.82 -12.69
N ARG A 177 9.16 8.23 -11.43
CA ARG A 177 9.89 9.33 -10.80
C ARG A 177 11.39 9.07 -10.83
N GLU A 178 12.19 10.05 -11.30
CA GLU A 178 13.65 9.89 -11.27
C GLU A 178 14.19 9.91 -9.84
N CYS A 179 15.15 9.03 -9.55
CA CYS A 179 15.93 9.02 -8.33
C CYS A 179 17.38 9.40 -8.66
N TYR A 180 17.86 10.47 -8.06
CA TYR A 180 19.22 10.97 -8.28
C TYR A 180 20.24 10.39 -7.28
N GLY A 181 19.77 9.62 -6.30
CA GLY A 181 20.61 8.91 -5.34
C GLY A 181 20.42 9.36 -3.91
N TRP A 182 21.15 8.71 -3.00
CA TRP A 182 21.12 9.03 -1.57
C TRP A 182 22.14 10.11 -1.22
N THR A 183 21.88 10.83 -0.13
CA THR A 183 22.80 11.79 0.49
C THR A 183 22.61 11.80 2.01
N SER A 184 23.43 12.58 2.70
CA SER A 184 23.28 12.90 4.12
C SER A 184 23.01 14.39 4.29
N ILE A 185 22.20 14.74 5.29
CA ILE A 185 21.93 16.13 5.64
C ILE A 185 22.05 16.35 7.15
N SER A 186 22.63 17.48 7.52
CA SER A 186 22.82 17.79 8.93
C SER A 186 21.50 18.18 9.57
N GLY A 187 21.18 17.57 10.72
CA GLY A 187 20.05 17.98 11.54
C GLY A 187 20.17 19.43 11.98
N ARG A 188 21.40 19.97 12.12
CA ARG A 188 21.63 21.39 12.39
C ARG A 188 21.02 22.26 11.29
N GLU A 189 21.30 21.95 10.04
CA GLU A 189 20.80 22.69 8.88
C GLU A 189 19.27 22.65 8.85
N LEU A 190 18.69 21.47 9.05
CA LEU A 190 17.24 21.28 9.13
C LEU A 190 16.60 22.10 10.28
N CYS A 191 17.23 22.15 11.45
CA CYS A 191 16.73 22.94 12.58
C CYS A 191 16.84 24.45 12.36
N THR A 192 17.70 24.93 11.45
CA THR A 192 17.82 26.37 11.14
C THR A 192 16.81 26.90 10.12
N MET A 193 16.01 26.02 9.52
CA MET A 193 15.01 26.43 8.53
C MET A 193 13.91 27.32 9.15
N PRO A 194 13.29 28.23 8.37
CA PRO A 194 12.11 28.98 8.79
C PRO A 194 10.99 28.07 9.28
N SER A 195 10.28 28.46 10.35
CA SER A 195 9.24 27.63 11.00
C SER A 195 8.14 27.13 10.04
N ILE A 196 7.82 27.87 8.99
CA ILE A 196 6.84 27.48 7.96
C ILE A 196 7.26 26.24 7.17
N LEU A 197 8.55 25.91 7.12
CA LEU A 197 9.09 24.73 6.45
C LEU A 197 9.20 23.52 7.40
N HIS A 198 8.93 23.69 8.69
CA HIS A 198 8.92 22.57 9.62
C HIS A 198 7.60 21.82 9.49
N PRO A 199 7.62 20.48 9.49
CA PRO A 199 6.39 19.72 9.56
C PRO A 199 5.72 19.97 10.93
N PRO A 200 4.38 19.97 10.97
CA PRO A 200 3.62 19.78 12.19
C PRO A 200 4.04 18.51 12.95
N GLU A 201 3.56 18.38 14.18
CA GLU A 201 3.91 17.26 15.06
C GLU A 201 3.49 15.91 14.46
N VAL A 202 4.47 15.01 14.26
CA VAL A 202 4.23 13.64 13.79
C VAL A 202 4.38 12.68 14.97
N ARG A 203 3.32 11.93 15.27
CA ARG A 203 3.30 10.94 16.35
C ARG A 203 3.45 9.52 15.83
N LEU A 204 4.23 8.72 16.55
CA LEU A 204 4.30 7.28 16.40
C LEU A 204 4.02 6.64 17.77
N GLY A 205 2.77 6.20 17.99
CA GLY A 205 2.31 5.83 19.33
C GLY A 205 2.39 7.04 20.27
N ASP A 206 3.07 6.86 21.40
CA ASP A 206 3.28 7.93 22.39
C ASP A 206 4.51 8.81 22.09
N GLU A 207 5.29 8.46 21.07
CA GLU A 207 6.51 9.20 20.71
C GLU A 207 6.23 10.26 19.64
N VAL A 208 6.81 11.45 19.84
CA VAL A 208 6.82 12.51 18.83
C VAL A 208 8.11 12.43 18.04
N ARG A 209 8.01 12.30 16.71
CA ARG A 209 9.16 12.36 15.80
C ARG A 209 9.74 13.78 15.78
N LYS A 210 11.04 13.90 15.99
CA LYS A 210 11.76 15.19 16.00
C LYS A 210 13.11 15.05 15.32
N ILE A 211 13.51 16.11 14.63
CA ILE A 211 14.87 16.27 14.12
C ILE A 211 15.76 16.80 15.25
N SER A 212 16.90 16.13 15.46
CA SER A 212 17.93 16.54 16.40
C SER A 212 19.03 17.33 15.68
N PRO A 213 19.46 18.49 16.20
CA PRO A 213 20.51 19.29 15.57
C PRO A 213 21.91 18.66 15.62
N THR A 214 22.08 17.55 16.36
CA THR A 214 23.38 16.86 16.53
C THR A 214 23.52 15.61 15.67
N GLU A 215 22.48 15.25 14.93
CA GLU A 215 22.48 14.05 14.09
C GLU A 215 22.70 14.40 12.61
N GLU A 216 23.22 13.42 11.87
CA GLU A 216 23.23 13.44 10.41
C GLU A 216 22.13 12.50 9.93
N TYR A 217 21.23 13.03 9.09
CA TYR A 217 20.07 12.31 8.60
C TYR A 217 20.31 11.74 7.22
N HIS A 218 19.79 10.54 7.00
CA HIS A 218 19.72 9.96 5.67
C HIS A 218 18.67 10.67 4.81
N ALA A 219 19.01 10.91 3.56
CA ALA A 219 18.11 11.54 2.59
C ALA A 219 18.24 10.93 1.19
N ILE A 220 17.18 11.08 0.38
CA ILE A 220 17.16 10.71 -1.03
C ILE A 220 16.69 11.90 -1.85
N VAL A 221 17.39 12.16 -2.95
CA VAL A 221 17.06 13.22 -3.90
C VAL A 221 16.28 12.62 -5.06
N TYR A 222 15.08 13.14 -5.29
CA TYR A 222 14.21 12.73 -6.37
C TYR A 222 13.89 13.89 -7.30
N GLU A 223 13.35 13.52 -8.46
CA GLU A 223 12.59 14.43 -9.30
C GLU A 223 11.51 15.15 -8.49
N TYR A 224 11.45 16.48 -8.68
CA TYR A 224 10.30 17.25 -8.28
C TYR A 224 9.18 17.08 -9.32
N VAL A 225 8.04 16.59 -8.88
CA VAL A 225 6.84 16.42 -9.72
C VAL A 225 5.82 17.46 -9.27
N PRO A 226 5.55 18.51 -10.08
CA PRO A 226 4.56 19.52 -9.74
C PRO A 226 3.17 18.91 -9.54
N SER A 227 2.38 19.52 -8.66
CA SER A 227 0.95 19.20 -8.56
C SER A 227 0.23 19.48 -9.87
N SER A 228 -0.80 18.68 -10.17
CA SER A 228 -1.64 18.84 -11.35
C SER A 228 -3.08 19.11 -10.93
N ASP A 229 -3.71 20.12 -11.52
CA ASP A 229 -5.13 20.42 -11.32
C ASP A 229 -6.06 19.45 -12.08
N ILE A 230 -5.50 18.71 -13.03
CA ILE A 230 -6.26 17.83 -13.96
C ILE A 230 -6.61 16.49 -13.28
N GLY A 231 -6.07 16.21 -12.10
CA GLY A 231 -6.25 14.94 -11.39
C GLY A 231 -5.32 13.83 -11.89
N LEU A 232 -5.47 12.62 -11.35
CA LEU A 232 -4.66 11.46 -11.71
C LEU A 232 -5.13 10.86 -13.04
N ASP A 233 -4.18 10.60 -13.95
CA ASP A 233 -4.43 9.81 -15.14
C ASP A 233 -4.40 8.32 -14.77
N VAL A 234 -5.55 7.67 -14.91
CA VAL A 234 -5.76 6.27 -14.55
C VAL A 234 -4.84 5.34 -15.35
N ASP A 235 -4.57 5.67 -16.61
CA ASP A 235 -3.72 4.83 -17.48
C ASP A 235 -2.25 4.95 -17.06
N VAL A 236 -1.80 6.16 -16.67
CA VAL A 236 -0.44 6.40 -16.14
C VAL A 236 -0.23 5.66 -14.81
N VAL A 237 -1.23 5.68 -13.93
CA VAL A 237 -1.20 4.94 -12.67
C VAL A 237 -1.17 3.44 -12.94
N GLN A 238 -2.08 2.92 -13.77
CA GLN A 238 -2.16 1.48 -14.05
C GLN A 238 -0.89 0.95 -14.72
N ALA A 239 -0.26 1.73 -15.62
CA ALA A 239 1.00 1.34 -16.26
C ALA A 239 2.14 1.15 -15.23
N GLN A 240 2.22 2.02 -14.21
CA GLN A 240 3.19 1.86 -13.12
C GLN A 240 2.84 0.65 -12.23
N LEU A 241 1.58 0.47 -11.88
CA LEU A 241 1.12 -0.69 -11.08
C LEU A 241 1.43 -2.02 -11.77
N ASP A 242 1.18 -2.10 -13.08
CA ASP A 242 1.48 -3.28 -13.89
C ASP A 242 2.97 -3.53 -13.97
N PHE A 243 3.78 -2.47 -14.09
CA PHE A 243 5.24 -2.58 -14.08
C PHE A 243 5.78 -3.06 -12.74
N PHE A 244 5.28 -2.53 -11.62
CA PHE A 244 5.66 -3.00 -10.28
C PHE A 244 5.28 -4.46 -10.08
N TRP A 245 4.05 -4.85 -10.43
CA TRP A 245 3.62 -6.24 -10.32
C TRP A 245 4.48 -7.15 -11.19
N LEU A 246 4.66 -6.86 -12.48
CA LEU A 246 5.48 -7.69 -13.37
C LEU A 246 6.94 -7.74 -12.93
N GLY A 247 7.47 -6.65 -12.37
CA GLY A 247 8.83 -6.57 -11.82
C GLY A 247 9.04 -7.30 -10.49
N GLY A 248 7.98 -7.81 -9.87
CA GLY A 248 8.05 -8.64 -8.67
C GLY A 248 7.73 -7.93 -7.36
N TRP A 249 7.17 -6.72 -7.38
CA TRP A 249 6.75 -6.02 -6.17
C TRP A 249 5.36 -6.48 -5.71
N CYS A 250 5.21 -6.59 -4.39
CA CYS A 250 3.89 -6.51 -3.77
C CYS A 250 3.63 -5.05 -3.40
N LEU A 251 2.37 -4.63 -3.43
CA LEU A 251 1.98 -3.28 -3.03
C LEU A 251 1.22 -3.32 -1.71
N VAL A 252 1.44 -2.30 -0.87
CA VAL A 252 0.49 -1.94 0.18
C VAL A 252 -0.79 -1.36 -0.44
N PRO A 253 -1.90 -1.25 0.31
CA PRO A 253 -3.11 -0.60 -0.20
C PRO A 253 -2.80 0.81 -0.74
N LEU A 254 -3.27 1.09 -1.95
CA LEU A 254 -3.00 2.35 -2.64
C LEU A 254 -3.51 3.54 -1.83
N GLN A 255 -2.65 4.53 -1.63
CA GLN A 255 -3.00 5.80 -1.00
C GLN A 255 -2.98 6.90 -2.06
N PRO A 256 -4.12 7.59 -2.34
CA PRO A 256 -4.18 8.65 -3.35
C PRO A 256 -3.11 9.73 -3.17
N ALA A 257 -2.83 10.09 -1.91
CA ALA A 257 -1.89 11.13 -1.56
C ALA A 257 -0.42 10.79 -1.87
N ASN A 258 -0.11 9.52 -2.14
CA ASN A 258 1.23 9.09 -2.54
C ASN A 258 1.46 9.28 -4.05
N TRP A 259 0.47 9.77 -4.80
CA TRP A 259 0.55 10.01 -6.24
C TRP A 259 0.52 11.52 -6.54
N GLY A 260 1.48 11.98 -7.34
CA GLY A 260 1.64 13.38 -7.73
C GLY A 260 1.47 13.60 -9.22
N GLY A 261 1.31 14.87 -9.61
CA GLY A 261 1.13 15.27 -11.01
C GLY A 261 -0.02 14.51 -11.67
N VAL A 262 0.24 13.97 -12.86
CA VAL A 262 -0.73 13.17 -13.64
C VAL A 262 -0.82 11.71 -13.19
N GLY A 263 -0.33 11.34 -12.00
CA GLY A 263 -0.36 9.96 -11.52
C GLY A 263 1.00 9.29 -11.37
N ILE A 264 2.03 10.02 -10.93
CA ILE A 264 3.36 9.48 -10.66
C ILE A 264 3.47 9.10 -9.19
N LEU A 265 3.91 7.87 -8.88
CA LEU A 265 4.13 7.46 -7.50
C LEU A 265 5.29 8.25 -6.88
N LEU A 266 5.01 8.96 -5.79
CA LEU A 266 5.97 9.77 -5.05
C LEU A 266 6.59 9.00 -3.89
N ASP A 267 5.82 8.15 -3.21
CA ASP A 267 6.31 7.39 -2.06
C ASP A 267 6.81 6.00 -2.44
N MET A 268 8.13 5.84 -2.50
CA MET A 268 8.78 4.57 -2.79
C MET A 268 8.85 3.63 -1.56
N GLY A 269 8.20 3.99 -0.45
CA GLY A 269 7.92 3.08 0.68
C GLY A 269 6.77 2.10 0.42
N ASP A 270 5.84 2.45 -0.49
CA ASP A 270 4.65 1.64 -0.81
C ASP A 270 4.99 0.29 -1.48
N PRO A 271 5.87 0.24 -2.50
CA PRO A 271 6.26 -1.00 -3.10
C PRO A 271 7.13 -1.82 -2.14
N ILE A 272 6.93 -3.13 -2.13
CA ILE A 272 7.75 -4.07 -1.38
C ILE A 272 8.44 -4.99 -2.37
N CYS A 273 9.74 -4.80 -2.57
CA CYS A 273 10.53 -5.65 -3.46
C CYS A 273 10.75 -7.06 -2.89
N LEU A 274 11.13 -8.00 -3.76
CA LEU A 274 11.39 -9.41 -3.46
C LEU A 274 12.33 -9.67 -2.28
N TRP A 275 13.30 -8.78 -2.06
CA TRP A 275 14.35 -8.96 -1.07
C TRP A 275 13.98 -8.43 0.31
N HIS A 276 12.83 -7.74 0.41
CA HIS A 276 12.36 -7.16 1.64
C HIS A 276 11.59 -8.20 2.48
N ALA A 277 11.71 -8.13 3.81
CA ALA A 277 11.07 -9.09 4.72
C ALA A 277 9.53 -9.10 4.60
N GLY A 278 8.94 -7.94 4.28
CA GLY A 278 7.50 -7.77 4.09
C GLY A 278 6.93 -8.30 2.76
N TRP A 279 7.74 -8.92 1.90
CA TRP A 279 7.25 -9.54 0.67
C TRP A 279 6.55 -10.86 0.98
N PHE A 280 5.33 -11.01 0.46
CA PHE A 280 4.50 -12.21 0.62
C PHE A 280 3.75 -12.52 -0.67
N GLU A 281 3.71 -13.81 -1.03
CA GLU A 281 2.98 -14.31 -2.21
C GLU A 281 1.49 -13.99 -2.15
N SER A 282 0.89 -14.00 -0.94
CA SER A 282 -0.51 -13.63 -0.73
C SER A 282 -0.85 -12.17 -1.11
N ARG A 283 0.16 -11.29 -1.14
CA ARG A 283 0.07 -9.89 -1.57
C ARG A 283 0.57 -9.67 -2.99
N TYR A 284 1.19 -10.67 -3.61
CA TYR A 284 1.74 -10.57 -4.96
C TYR A 284 0.64 -10.81 -6.00
N LYS A 285 -0.10 -9.75 -6.30
CA LYS A 285 -1.24 -9.79 -7.22
C LYS A 285 -1.25 -8.54 -8.07
N ARG A 286 -1.76 -8.65 -9.29
CA ARG A 286 -2.01 -7.50 -10.14
C ARG A 286 -3.06 -6.61 -9.48
N SER A 287 -2.67 -5.40 -9.11
CA SER A 287 -3.59 -4.38 -8.63
C SER A 287 -4.33 -3.74 -9.80
N GLY A 288 -5.66 -3.75 -9.77
CA GLY A 288 -6.47 -2.94 -10.69
C GLY A 288 -6.76 -1.58 -10.09
N THR A 289 -6.85 -0.56 -10.94
CA THR A 289 -7.35 0.78 -10.60
C THR A 289 -8.85 0.81 -10.22
N THR A 290 -9.56 -0.32 -10.26
CA THR A 290 -10.98 -0.46 -9.89
C THR A 290 -11.24 -0.47 -8.38
N ILE A 291 -10.27 -0.04 -7.57
CA ILE A 291 -10.58 0.47 -6.23
C ILE A 291 -11.09 1.88 -6.47
N THR A 292 -12.33 2.16 -6.09
CA THR A 292 -12.98 3.47 -6.13
C THR A 292 -12.02 4.53 -5.60
N MET A 293 -11.20 5.11 -6.47
CA MET A 293 -10.44 6.30 -6.16
C MET A 293 -11.51 7.37 -6.03
N PRO A 294 -11.79 7.89 -4.82
CA PRO A 294 -12.80 8.90 -4.68
C PRO A 294 -12.36 10.05 -5.60
N ALA A 295 -13.14 10.30 -6.65
CA ALA A 295 -13.01 11.54 -7.38
C ALA A 295 -13.24 12.64 -6.34
N LYS A 296 -12.19 13.33 -5.87
CA LYS A 296 -12.23 14.64 -5.18
C LYS A 296 -10.84 15.04 -4.63
N PRO A 297 -10.00 15.77 -5.40
CA PRO A 297 -8.93 16.59 -4.82
C PRO A 297 -9.48 17.85 -4.12
N ILE A 298 -10.74 18.22 -4.40
CA ILE A 298 -11.36 19.46 -3.91
C ILE A 298 -11.99 19.29 -2.52
N ARG A 299 -12.41 18.07 -2.15
CA ARG A 299 -13.14 17.80 -0.90
C ARG A 299 -12.22 17.74 0.31
N GLU A 300 -11.09 17.06 0.18
CA GLU A 300 -10.12 16.90 1.28
C GLU A 300 -9.43 18.24 1.60
N ARG A 301 -9.17 19.06 0.58
CA ARG A 301 -8.70 20.45 0.75
C ARG A 301 -9.73 21.30 1.50
N MET A 302 -11.00 21.28 1.08
CA MET A 302 -12.07 22.00 1.79
C MET A 302 -12.29 21.52 3.23
N ILE A 303 -12.22 20.20 3.49
CA ILE A 303 -12.42 19.65 4.83
C ILE A 303 -11.24 20.05 5.74
N GLY A 304 -10.00 19.99 5.26
CA GLY A 304 -8.83 20.41 6.02
C GLY A 304 -8.86 21.91 6.36
N ASP A 305 -9.22 22.75 5.39
CA ASP A 305 -9.34 24.20 5.58
C ASP A 305 -10.46 24.55 6.58
N LEU A 306 -11.61 23.87 6.49
CA LEU A 306 -12.75 24.09 7.38
C LEU A 306 -12.53 23.54 8.80
N GLN A 307 -11.80 22.43 8.95
CA GLN A 307 -11.44 21.88 10.26
C GLN A 307 -10.39 22.75 10.96
N ALA A 308 -9.42 23.29 10.21
CA ALA A 308 -8.44 24.24 10.73
C ALA A 308 -9.10 25.56 11.15
N GLU A 309 -10.18 25.98 10.50
CA GLU A 309 -10.95 27.17 10.84
C GLU A 309 -11.91 26.92 12.03
N ALA A 310 -12.53 25.74 12.13
CA ALA A 310 -13.34 25.34 13.28
C ALA A 310 -12.51 25.26 14.58
N LEU A 311 -11.28 24.73 14.51
CA LEU A 311 -10.34 24.71 15.64
C LEU A 311 -9.92 26.11 16.10
N LYS A 312 -9.92 27.11 15.20
CA LYS A 312 -9.69 28.52 15.56
C LYS A 312 -10.91 29.15 16.24
N HIS A 313 -12.12 28.70 15.90
CA HIS A 313 -13.35 29.20 16.51
C HIS A 313 -13.69 28.53 17.86
N GLU A 314 -13.31 27.27 18.07
CA GLU A 314 -13.46 26.58 19.36
C GLU A 314 -12.58 27.20 20.47
N ALA A 315 -11.52 27.94 20.10
CA ALA A 315 -10.71 28.71 21.06
C ALA A 315 -11.38 30.00 21.56
N HIS A 316 -12.55 30.38 21.04
CA HIS A 316 -13.23 31.64 21.37
C HIS A 316 -14.66 31.53 21.91
N THR A 317 -15.19 30.33 22.13
CA THR A 317 -16.49 30.15 22.80
C THR A 317 -16.47 28.97 23.75
N GLU A 318 -15.86 29.15 24.92
CA GLU A 318 -16.30 28.46 26.12
C GLU A 318 -17.46 29.28 26.72
N ALA A 319 -18.69 28.82 26.50
CA ALA A 319 -19.82 29.07 27.39
C ALA A 319 -21.03 28.22 26.98
N ASP A 320 -21.63 27.60 27.99
CA ASP A 320 -23.01 27.15 28.11
C ASP A 320 -23.38 25.75 27.58
N ASP A 321 -23.07 24.82 28.48
CA ASP A 321 -23.88 23.66 28.85
C ASP A 321 -25.32 24.11 29.19
N GLU A 322 -26.34 23.64 28.46
CA GLU A 322 -27.66 23.39 29.06
C GLU A 322 -28.41 22.24 28.37
N SER A 323 -28.78 21.29 29.24
CA SER A 323 -29.84 20.31 29.08
C SER A 323 -31.13 20.94 28.54
N SER A 324 -31.58 20.54 27.35
CA SER A 324 -32.96 20.77 26.91
C SER A 324 -33.60 19.45 26.45
N SER A 325 -34.52 18.98 27.28
CA SER A 325 -35.50 17.94 26.98
C SER A 325 -36.60 18.54 26.12
N GLU A 326 -36.67 18.24 24.83
CA GLU A 326 -37.83 18.61 24.01
C GLU A 326 -38.34 17.46 23.14
N SER A 327 -39.66 17.38 23.16
CA SER A 327 -40.58 16.35 22.70
C SER A 327 -40.65 16.22 21.17
N ASP A 328 -40.64 14.98 20.69
CA ASP A 328 -40.95 14.63 19.31
C ASP A 328 -42.42 14.97 18.98
N ILE A 329 -42.65 15.99 18.14
CA ILE A 329 -43.91 16.18 17.43
C ILE A 329 -43.70 15.85 15.96
N ASP A 330 -44.45 14.83 15.57
CA ASP A 330 -44.46 14.07 14.32
C ASP A 330 -45.21 14.85 13.23
N GLN A 331 -44.59 15.17 12.10
CA GLN A 331 -45.30 15.43 10.82
C GLN A 331 -44.40 15.06 9.63
N GLY A 332 -44.78 14.00 8.91
CA GLY A 332 -44.10 13.58 7.68
C GLY A 332 -44.73 12.33 7.05
N SER A 333 -45.94 12.53 6.51
CA SER A 333 -46.72 11.76 5.52
C SER A 333 -46.30 10.32 5.19
N ASP A 334 -47.24 9.41 5.44
CA ASP A 334 -47.32 8.06 4.89
C ASP A 334 -47.42 8.06 3.36
N GLY A 335 -46.83 7.04 2.75
CA GLY A 335 -46.94 6.77 1.31
C GLY A 335 -45.89 5.77 0.84
N ASP A 336 -46.07 4.49 1.19
CA ASP A 336 -46.24 3.43 0.20
C ASP A 336 -46.23 2.04 0.86
N SER A 337 -47.31 1.31 0.56
CA SER A 337 -47.59 -0.03 1.03
C SER A 337 -46.96 -1.04 0.08
N GLU A 338 -46.04 -1.86 0.59
CA GLU A 338 -45.78 -3.17 0.01
C GLU A 338 -46.03 -4.24 1.08
N SER A 339 -47.14 -4.93 0.88
CA SER A 339 -47.56 -6.14 1.58
C SER A 339 -46.79 -7.33 1.02
N GLU A 340 -45.99 -8.00 1.85
CA GLU A 340 -45.66 -9.41 1.64
C GLU A 340 -45.57 -10.15 2.97
N ASP A 341 -46.41 -11.18 3.05
CA ASP A 341 -46.70 -12.03 4.19
C ASP A 341 -45.51 -12.96 4.45
N THR A 342 -44.54 -12.47 5.24
CA THR A 342 -43.45 -13.29 5.79
C THR A 342 -43.30 -12.98 7.28
N ARG A 343 -43.39 -14.04 8.10
CA ARG A 343 -43.13 -14.11 9.54
C ARG A 343 -42.30 -12.91 10.04
N ALA A 344 -42.95 -11.90 10.63
CA ALA A 344 -42.31 -10.62 10.96
C ALA A 344 -41.07 -10.82 11.85
N GLU A 345 -39.87 -10.74 11.26
CA GLU A 345 -38.61 -10.68 12.00
C GLU A 345 -38.65 -9.43 12.87
N ALA A 346 -38.47 -9.61 14.19
CA ALA A 346 -38.46 -8.49 15.12
C ALA A 346 -37.33 -7.52 14.76
N LEU A 347 -37.70 -6.35 14.24
CA LEU A 347 -36.76 -5.29 13.83
C LEU A 347 -36.20 -4.59 15.06
N VAL A 348 -35.24 -5.20 15.75
CA VAL A 348 -34.64 -4.66 16.97
C VAL A 348 -33.27 -4.06 16.66
N CYS A 349 -32.95 -2.91 17.25
CA CYS A 349 -31.64 -2.28 17.09
C CYS A 349 -30.53 -3.20 17.66
N PRO A 350 -29.45 -3.43 16.91
CA PRO A 350 -28.34 -4.27 17.39
C PRO A 350 -27.37 -3.51 18.31
N SER A 351 -27.42 -2.18 18.32
CA SER A 351 -26.42 -1.33 18.98
C SER A 351 -26.89 -0.71 20.29
N CYS A 352 -28.15 -0.89 20.68
CA CYS A 352 -28.70 -0.31 21.90
C CYS A 352 -29.48 -1.36 22.73
N PRO A 353 -29.63 -1.14 24.06
CA PRO A 353 -30.29 -2.10 24.95
C PRO A 353 -31.82 -2.14 24.81
N ARG A 354 -32.40 -1.43 23.83
CA ARG A 354 -33.84 -1.41 23.59
C ARG A 354 -34.30 -2.80 23.16
N SER A 355 -35.18 -3.41 23.96
CA SER A 355 -35.76 -4.74 23.70
C SER A 355 -37.01 -4.70 22.82
N GLU A 356 -37.68 -3.56 22.73
CA GLU A 356 -38.88 -3.37 21.92
C GLU A 356 -38.56 -3.31 20.41
N PRO A 357 -39.23 -4.12 19.57
CA PRO A 357 -39.07 -4.07 18.12
C PRO A 357 -39.60 -2.77 17.51
N PHE A 358 -38.93 -2.28 16.47
CA PHE A 358 -39.40 -1.16 15.68
C PHE A 358 -40.50 -1.61 14.71
N PRO A 359 -41.57 -0.82 14.54
CA PRO A 359 -42.70 -1.21 13.69
C PRO A 359 -42.37 -1.12 12.19
N THR A 360 -41.34 -0.37 11.80
CA THR A 360 -40.87 -0.30 10.41
C THR A 360 -39.35 -0.24 10.33
N ARG A 361 -38.80 -0.73 9.21
CA ARG A 361 -37.35 -0.67 8.93
C ARG A 361 -36.84 0.77 8.84
N GLN A 362 -37.69 1.69 8.38
CA GLN A 362 -37.36 3.11 8.32
C GLN A 362 -37.22 3.73 9.72
N LYS A 363 -38.07 3.35 10.69
CA LYS A 363 -37.95 3.79 12.08
C LYS A 363 -36.69 3.22 12.74
N LEU A 364 -36.35 1.96 12.45
CA LEU A 364 -35.09 1.36 12.88
C LEU A 364 -33.87 2.10 12.30
N ARG A 365 -33.89 2.45 10.99
CA ARG A 365 -32.84 3.25 10.35
C ARG A 365 -32.65 4.61 11.02
N ARG A 366 -33.73 5.37 11.19
CA ARG A 366 -33.70 6.69 11.85
C ARG A 366 -33.14 6.61 13.27
N HIS A 367 -33.47 5.56 14.00
CA HIS A 367 -32.91 5.32 15.32
C HIS A 367 -31.41 4.98 15.26
N HIS A 368 -31.00 4.09 14.36
CA HIS A 368 -29.59 3.74 14.18
C HIS A 368 -28.72 4.96 13.77
N GLU A 369 -29.27 5.90 13.00
CA GLU A 369 -28.59 7.17 12.68
C GLU A 369 -28.34 8.06 13.91
N GLN A 370 -29.14 7.93 14.98
CA GLN A 370 -28.91 8.63 16.26
C GLN A 370 -27.72 8.04 17.02
N ASP A 371 -27.47 6.74 16.84
CA ASP A 371 -26.37 6.01 17.46
C ASP A 371 -25.11 5.95 16.59
N THR A 372 -25.23 6.26 15.29
CA THR A 372 -24.10 6.29 14.36
C THR A 372 -23.26 7.54 14.59
N GLU A 373 -21.98 7.35 14.90
CA GLU A 373 -20.99 8.42 15.02
C GLU A 373 -20.82 9.19 13.70
N CYS A 374 -20.64 10.49 13.83
CA CYS A 374 -20.38 11.42 12.74
C CYS A 374 -19.23 12.33 13.16
N HIS A 375 -18.44 12.79 12.19
CA HIS A 375 -17.35 13.74 12.39
C HIS A 375 -17.39 14.87 11.35
N GLU A 376 -18.55 15.07 10.72
CA GLU A 376 -18.74 16.09 9.69
C GLU A 376 -18.91 17.48 10.31
N VAL A 377 -18.47 18.49 9.55
CA VAL A 377 -18.58 19.92 9.87
C VAL A 377 -19.48 20.59 8.84
N CYS A 378 -20.41 21.43 9.29
CA CYS A 378 -21.25 22.17 8.35
C CYS A 378 -20.46 23.26 7.63
N VAL A 379 -20.50 23.29 6.30
CA VAL A 379 -19.79 24.28 5.46
C VAL A 379 -20.39 25.69 5.50
N PHE A 380 -21.57 25.85 6.11
CA PHE A 380 -22.26 27.13 6.24
C PHE A 380 -22.02 27.79 7.60
N CYS A 381 -22.06 27.02 8.69
CA CYS A 381 -21.95 27.55 10.06
C CYS A 381 -20.77 26.99 10.87
N HIS A 382 -19.99 26.07 10.30
CA HIS A 382 -18.79 25.46 10.89
C HIS A 382 -19.03 24.67 12.18
N VAL A 383 -20.27 24.31 12.49
CA VAL A 383 -20.60 23.43 13.63
C VAL A 383 -20.18 21.99 13.33
N SER A 384 -19.51 21.34 14.29
CA SER A 384 -19.12 19.93 14.22
C SER A 384 -20.20 19.02 14.81
N PHE A 385 -20.47 17.89 14.16
CA PHE A 385 -21.56 17.00 14.53
C PHE A 385 -21.07 15.63 14.93
N LYS A 386 -21.35 15.21 16.17
CA LYS A 386 -20.96 13.90 16.71
C LYS A 386 -21.85 12.73 16.26
N ARG A 387 -23.04 13.01 15.69
CA ARG A 387 -24.05 12.00 15.30
C ARG A 387 -24.64 12.28 13.93
N VAL A 388 -24.85 11.22 13.14
CA VAL A 388 -25.34 11.33 11.74
C VAL A 388 -26.70 12.03 11.70
N ARG A 389 -27.65 11.63 12.56
CA ARG A 389 -28.99 12.24 12.56
C ARG A 389 -28.95 13.74 12.87
N LYS A 390 -28.04 14.18 13.75
CA LYS A 390 -27.88 15.61 14.09
C LYS A 390 -27.35 16.41 12.90
N PHE A 391 -26.36 15.88 12.18
CA PHE A 391 -25.86 16.51 10.95
C PHE A 391 -26.96 16.62 9.88
N LYS A 392 -27.69 15.53 9.62
CA LYS A 392 -28.77 15.54 8.60
C LYS A 392 -29.88 16.54 8.91
N ARG A 393 -30.35 16.58 10.18
CA ARG A 393 -31.36 17.55 10.62
C ARG A 393 -30.86 19.00 10.48
N HIS A 394 -29.58 19.20 10.76
CA HIS A 394 -28.97 20.50 10.59
C HIS A 394 -28.85 20.90 9.12
N ALA A 395 -28.47 19.97 8.24
CA ALA A 395 -28.39 20.23 6.80
C ALA A 395 -29.73 20.65 6.19
N GLU A 396 -30.85 20.14 6.71
CA GLU A 396 -32.21 20.51 6.29
C GLU A 396 -32.57 21.98 6.65
N THR A 397 -31.99 22.54 7.72
CA THR A 397 -32.34 23.87 8.25
C THR A 397 -31.24 24.92 8.06
N CYS A 398 -30.01 24.50 7.82
CA CYS A 398 -28.88 25.38 7.60
C CYS A 398 -28.84 25.83 6.15
N VAL A 399 -29.45 26.98 5.90
CA VAL A 399 -29.55 27.58 4.57
C VAL A 399 -28.42 28.59 4.37
N GLY A 400 -27.80 28.55 3.20
CA GLY A 400 -26.94 29.62 2.70
C GLY A 400 -27.06 29.78 1.18
N ASP A 401 -26.52 30.89 0.67
CA ASP A 401 -26.74 31.33 -0.72
C ASP A 401 -25.83 30.64 -1.75
N SER A 402 -24.91 29.78 -1.31
CA SER A 402 -24.00 29.07 -2.21
C SER A 402 -24.57 27.72 -2.65
N GLU A 403 -24.94 27.63 -3.93
CA GLU A 403 -25.39 26.39 -4.58
C GLU A 403 -24.35 25.26 -4.46
N ARG A 404 -23.05 25.61 -4.58
CA ARG A 404 -21.93 24.67 -4.39
C ARG A 404 -21.89 24.08 -2.99
N LYS A 405 -22.06 24.92 -1.96
CA LYS A 405 -22.08 24.46 -0.56
C LYS A 405 -23.33 23.62 -0.26
N ARG A 406 -24.47 23.93 -0.88
CA ARG A 406 -25.70 23.14 -0.76
C ARG A 406 -25.55 21.75 -1.37
N ALA A 407 -25.03 21.66 -2.60
CA ALA A 407 -24.75 20.39 -3.25
C ALA A 407 -23.77 19.51 -2.43
N TYR A 408 -22.77 20.13 -1.79
CA TYR A 408 -21.88 19.43 -0.86
C TYR A 408 -22.62 18.86 0.36
N MET A 409 -23.49 19.65 1.01
CA MET A 409 -24.26 19.22 2.16
C MET A 409 -25.22 18.07 1.80
N ASP A 410 -25.90 18.17 0.65
CA ASP A 410 -26.80 17.14 0.15
C ASP A 410 -26.06 15.82 -0.12
N GLU A 411 -24.91 15.88 -0.79
CA GLU A 411 -24.10 14.70 -1.10
C GLU A 411 -23.54 14.06 0.17
N THR A 412 -23.11 14.86 1.14
CA THR A 412 -22.65 14.38 2.45
C THR A 412 -23.78 13.68 3.20
N CYS A 413 -25.00 14.21 3.15
CA CYS A 413 -26.18 13.54 3.73
C CYS A 413 -26.48 12.19 3.06
N LYS A 414 -26.30 12.05 1.74
CA LYS A 414 -26.45 10.76 1.04
C LYS A 414 -25.40 9.76 1.46
N GLU A 415 -24.12 10.16 1.49
CA GLU A 415 -23.01 9.27 1.89
C GLU A 415 -23.16 8.77 3.33
N LEU A 416 -23.53 9.67 4.27
CA LEU A 416 -23.79 9.27 5.65
C LEU A 416 -24.99 8.31 5.79
N THR A 417 -25.99 8.45 4.92
CA THR A 417 -27.13 7.52 4.87
C THR A 417 -26.65 6.13 4.43
N ILE A 418 -25.83 6.05 3.37
CA ILE A 418 -25.25 4.78 2.88
C ILE A 418 -24.38 4.14 3.97
N LEU A 419 -23.56 4.94 4.67
CA LEU A 419 -22.71 4.46 5.75
C LEU A 419 -23.53 3.87 6.91
N SER A 420 -24.55 4.61 7.38
CA SER A 420 -25.41 4.16 8.48
C SER A 420 -26.19 2.89 8.11
N ASP A 421 -26.75 2.84 6.90
CA ASP A 421 -27.47 1.66 6.41
C ASP A 421 -26.55 0.44 6.29
N THR A 422 -25.34 0.62 5.77
CA THR A 422 -24.36 -0.47 5.65
C THR A 422 -23.96 -1.02 7.02
N LYS A 423 -23.76 -0.14 8.00
CA LYS A 423 -23.48 -0.55 9.40
C LYS A 423 -24.66 -1.31 10.01
N LEU A 424 -25.88 -0.82 9.81
CA LEU A 424 -27.09 -1.49 10.29
C LEU A 424 -27.24 -2.89 9.69
N GLU A 425 -27.09 -3.03 8.36
CA GLU A 425 -27.21 -4.33 7.68
C GLU A 425 -26.16 -5.33 8.17
N LYS A 426 -24.91 -4.88 8.35
CA LYS A 426 -23.85 -5.72 8.89
C LYS A 426 -24.20 -6.23 10.29
N ALA A 427 -24.64 -5.34 11.17
CA ALA A 427 -24.99 -5.67 12.54
C ALA A 427 -26.22 -6.61 12.62
N LEU A 428 -27.22 -6.43 11.75
CA LEU A 428 -28.36 -7.35 11.65
C LEU A 428 -27.94 -8.75 11.18
N ARG A 429 -27.02 -8.85 10.21
CA ARG A 429 -26.48 -10.14 9.74
C ARG A 429 -25.70 -10.87 10.82
N GLU A 430 -24.86 -10.16 11.56
CA GLU A 430 -24.08 -10.72 12.67
C GLU A 430 -24.99 -11.26 13.77
N ARG A 431 -26.04 -10.52 14.14
CA ARG A 431 -27.05 -10.97 15.11
C ARG A 431 -27.80 -12.21 14.65
N LYS A 432 -28.18 -12.28 13.37
CA LYS A 432 -28.85 -13.47 12.79
C LYS A 432 -27.95 -14.70 12.82
N LYS A 433 -26.64 -14.52 12.59
CA LYS A 433 -25.64 -15.59 12.72
C LYS A 433 -25.54 -16.09 14.17
N LEU A 434 -25.44 -15.19 15.14
CA LEU A 434 -25.39 -15.54 16.57
C LEU A 434 -26.66 -16.30 17.02
N SER A 435 -27.84 -15.83 16.62
CA SER A 435 -29.11 -16.51 16.95
C SER A 435 -29.21 -17.92 16.36
N ARG A 436 -28.64 -18.14 15.17
CA ARG A 436 -28.57 -19.48 14.56
C ARG A 436 -27.62 -20.39 15.32
N ASP A 437 -26.44 -19.90 15.68
CA ASP A 437 -25.43 -20.65 16.41
C ASP A 437 -25.93 -21.01 17.84
N GLU A 438 -26.67 -20.11 18.50
CA GLU A 438 -27.34 -20.38 19.79
C GLU A 438 -28.45 -21.43 19.67
N SER A 439 -29.25 -21.36 18.60
CA SER A 439 -30.31 -22.34 18.35
C SER A 439 -29.76 -23.73 18.05
N GLU A 440 -28.64 -23.82 17.31
CA GLU A 440 -27.92 -25.06 17.05
C GLU A 440 -27.30 -25.64 18.33
N GLN A 441 -26.73 -24.81 19.20
CA GLN A 441 -26.23 -25.25 20.51
C GLN A 441 -27.35 -25.73 21.44
N ALA A 442 -28.50 -25.06 21.46
CA ALA A 442 -29.67 -25.47 22.24
C ALA A 442 -30.24 -26.81 21.73
N ALA A 443 -30.35 -26.99 20.41
CA ALA A 443 -30.81 -28.25 19.81
C ALA A 443 -29.87 -29.42 20.15
N ASN A 444 -28.55 -29.20 20.03
CA ASN A 444 -27.54 -30.20 20.39
C ASN A 444 -27.54 -30.54 21.89
N SER A 445 -27.89 -29.59 22.76
CA SER A 445 -28.02 -29.82 24.21
C SER A 445 -29.25 -30.65 24.56
N VAL A 446 -30.38 -30.45 23.88
CA VAL A 446 -31.61 -31.23 24.07
C VAL A 446 -31.43 -32.67 23.58
N GLU A 447 -30.73 -32.87 22.46
CA GLU A 447 -30.44 -34.20 21.93
C GLU A 447 -29.51 -35.02 22.85
N ARG A 448 -28.63 -34.33 23.59
CA ARG A 448 -27.73 -34.93 24.58
C ARG A 448 -28.43 -35.27 25.91
N ALA A 449 -29.48 -34.53 26.28
CA ALA A 449 -30.29 -34.78 27.47
C ALA A 449 -31.32 -35.92 27.28
N GLY A 450 -31.69 -36.26 26.04
CA GLY A 450 -32.67 -37.32 25.73
C GLY A 450 -32.13 -38.76 25.80
N ARG A 451 -30.82 -38.97 25.92
CA ARG A 451 -30.23 -40.32 26.04
C ARG A 451 -30.10 -40.73 27.50
N ASN A 452 -31.18 -41.27 28.07
CA ASN A 452 -31.09 -41.98 29.34
C ASN A 452 -30.61 -43.43 29.10
N PRO A 453 -29.59 -43.95 29.83
CA PRO A 453 -28.98 -45.23 29.57
C PRO A 453 -29.71 -46.33 30.36
N ARG A 454 -30.63 -47.05 29.73
CA ARG A 454 -31.13 -48.36 30.22
C ARG A 454 -32.04 -49.03 29.20
N ALA A 455 -31.47 -49.94 28.40
CA ALA A 455 -32.05 -51.26 28.09
C ALA A 455 -31.13 -52.03 27.12
N PRO A 456 -30.84 -53.32 27.37
CA PRO A 456 -29.92 -54.13 26.57
C PRO A 456 -30.66 -54.96 25.50
N LYS A 457 -29.99 -55.22 24.38
CA LYS A 457 -30.10 -56.35 23.41
C LYS A 457 -29.48 -55.85 22.09
N ARG A 458 -28.73 -56.60 21.28
CA ARG A 458 -28.54 -58.05 21.17
C ARG A 458 -27.30 -58.25 20.29
N GLN A 459 -26.45 -59.22 20.64
CA GLN A 459 -25.35 -59.69 19.80
C GLN A 459 -25.85 -60.07 18.41
N ARG A 460 -25.13 -59.62 17.37
CA ARG A 460 -25.04 -60.38 16.12
C ARG A 460 -23.59 -60.41 15.67
N THR A 461 -22.99 -61.54 15.99
CA THR A 461 -21.70 -62.05 15.54
C THR A 461 -21.62 -62.00 14.01
N ARG A 462 -20.55 -61.43 13.46
CA ARG A 462 -20.03 -61.87 12.15
C ARG A 462 -18.51 -61.80 12.19
N GLN A 463 -17.93 -62.99 12.05
CA GLN A 463 -16.50 -63.30 12.13
C GLN A 463 -15.66 -62.45 11.17
N ARG A 464 -14.53 -61.97 11.71
CA ARG A 464 -13.30 -61.79 10.95
C ARG A 464 -12.59 -63.14 10.89
N HIS A 465 -12.18 -63.55 9.70
CA HIS A 465 -11.05 -64.45 9.51
C HIS A 465 -10.08 -63.78 8.54
N ALA A 466 -8.80 -63.86 8.90
CA ALA A 466 -7.66 -63.39 8.16
C ALA A 466 -6.98 -64.57 7.43
N ASP A 467 -6.13 -64.19 6.48
CA ASP A 467 -4.94 -64.90 5.96
C ASP A 467 -5.13 -66.06 4.94
N ASN A 468 -4.75 -65.83 3.68
CA ASN A 468 -3.38 -66.08 3.17
C ASN A 468 -3.24 -65.95 1.62
N ALA A 469 -2.01 -65.60 1.22
CA ALA A 469 -1.28 -65.70 -0.06
C ALA A 469 -1.91 -66.51 -1.23
N THR A 470 -1.72 -66.21 -2.52
CA THR A 470 -0.44 -66.09 -3.28
C THR A 470 -0.77 -65.66 -4.73
N ASP A 471 0.12 -64.91 -5.40
CA ASP A 471 0.54 -65.04 -6.82
C ASP A 471 0.86 -63.72 -7.55
N ALA A 472 2.17 -63.51 -7.64
CA ALA A 472 3.06 -62.97 -8.69
C ALA A 472 2.62 -61.94 -9.77
N PRO A 473 3.61 -61.16 -10.30
CA PRO A 473 3.41 -59.85 -10.91
C PRO A 473 3.63 -59.82 -12.43
N ASN A 474 3.07 -58.80 -13.10
CA ASN A 474 3.44 -58.45 -14.48
C ASN A 474 4.29 -57.19 -14.56
N LEU A 475 5.39 -57.37 -15.29
CA LEU A 475 6.46 -56.46 -15.63
C LEU A 475 6.03 -55.40 -16.65
N LEU A 476 6.63 -54.20 -16.59
CA LEU A 476 7.48 -53.64 -17.66
C LEU A 476 8.00 -52.23 -17.25
N PRO A 477 9.32 -52.00 -17.28
CA PRO A 477 9.93 -50.67 -17.22
C PRO A 477 10.47 -50.25 -18.60
N TRP A 478 10.38 -48.97 -18.96
CA TRP A 478 11.14 -48.41 -20.09
C TRP A 478 12.22 -47.47 -19.60
N ALA A 479 13.42 -47.76 -20.11
CA ALA A 479 14.71 -47.22 -19.74
C ALA A 479 15.06 -45.97 -20.55
N ALA A 480 15.96 -45.18 -19.97
CA ALA A 480 16.75 -44.16 -20.64
C ALA A 480 17.71 -44.77 -21.69
N PRO A 481 18.28 -43.93 -22.57
CA PRO A 481 19.61 -44.20 -23.10
C PRO A 481 20.60 -43.04 -22.87
N THR A 482 21.82 -43.44 -22.51
CA THR A 482 23.05 -42.64 -22.45
C THR A 482 23.97 -43.06 -23.60
N ALA A 483 24.95 -42.20 -23.91
CA ALA A 483 26.17 -42.38 -24.73
C ALA A 483 26.05 -42.05 -26.23
N ILE A 484 26.63 -40.94 -26.69
CA ILE A 484 28.02 -40.73 -27.17
C ILE A 484 28.25 -41.37 -28.56
N ASP A 485 28.48 -40.53 -29.58
CA ASP A 485 29.69 -40.68 -30.38
C ASP A 485 30.14 -39.37 -31.08
N HIS A 486 31.46 -39.25 -31.17
CA HIS A 486 32.22 -38.16 -31.78
C HIS A 486 32.24 -38.28 -33.31
N TYR A 487 32.17 -37.16 -34.04
CA TYR A 487 32.93 -37.01 -35.29
C TYR A 487 33.38 -35.56 -35.49
N LEU A 488 34.71 -35.41 -35.56
CA LEU A 488 35.45 -34.27 -36.08
C LEU A 488 35.30 -34.21 -37.61
N VAL A 489 34.99 -33.04 -38.18
CA VAL A 489 35.56 -32.57 -39.45
C VAL A 489 35.80 -31.06 -39.38
N ARG A 490 36.99 -30.69 -39.84
CA ARG A 490 37.66 -29.39 -39.87
C ARG A 490 37.58 -28.81 -41.29
N SER A 491 37.42 -27.50 -41.43
CA SER A 491 37.97 -26.59 -42.49
C SER A 491 37.03 -25.38 -42.66
N SER A 492 37.43 -24.16 -42.26
CA SER A 492 38.32 -23.19 -42.93
C SER A 492 37.62 -22.35 -44.00
N GLY A 493 37.57 -21.03 -43.79
CA GLY A 493 37.17 -20.07 -44.83
C GLY A 493 36.78 -18.70 -44.27
N ALA A 494 37.77 -17.84 -44.01
CA ALA A 494 37.60 -16.39 -44.08
C ALA A 494 37.43 -15.98 -45.57
N PRO A 495 36.92 -14.78 -45.91
CA PRO A 495 37.85 -13.63 -45.97
C PRO A 495 37.26 -12.23 -45.69
N THR A 496 38.16 -11.37 -45.20
CA THR A 496 38.40 -9.94 -45.53
C THR A 496 37.31 -8.86 -45.47
N ALA A 497 37.65 -7.81 -44.71
CA ALA A 497 37.14 -6.44 -44.77
C ALA A 497 37.36 -5.73 -46.13
N PRO A 498 36.74 -4.56 -46.32
CA PRO A 498 37.50 -3.29 -46.36
C PRO A 498 36.82 -2.19 -45.51
N ALA A 499 37.57 -1.46 -44.67
CA ALA A 499 38.28 -0.20 -44.93
C ALA A 499 37.37 1.06 -44.97
N ASN A 500 37.54 1.87 -43.91
CA ASN A 500 37.55 3.34 -43.82
C ASN A 500 36.78 4.17 -44.86
N VAL A 501 35.81 4.94 -44.38
CA VAL A 501 35.62 6.32 -44.83
C VAL A 501 35.47 7.24 -43.61
N HIS A 502 36.41 8.17 -43.55
CA HIS A 502 36.51 9.30 -42.64
C HIS A 502 35.68 10.45 -43.26
N ILE A 503 34.69 10.99 -42.54
CA ILE A 503 34.11 12.30 -42.85
C ILE A 503 34.04 13.12 -41.57
N GLN A 504 34.94 14.09 -41.50
CA GLN A 504 34.84 15.28 -40.67
C GLN A 504 33.77 16.22 -41.26
N ASN A 505 33.04 16.92 -40.39
CA ASN A 505 32.49 18.29 -40.55
C ASN A 505 31.89 18.66 -39.18
N GLN A 506 32.60 19.34 -38.28
CA GLN A 506 32.76 20.80 -38.19
C GLN A 506 31.47 21.63 -38.39
N THR A 507 30.96 22.11 -37.24
CA THR A 507 30.43 23.46 -36.94
C THR A 507 29.44 24.12 -37.89
N GLN A 508 28.26 24.46 -37.36
CA GLN A 508 27.77 25.85 -37.36
C GLN A 508 26.71 26.09 -36.27
N SER A 509 27.06 27.02 -35.39
CA SER A 509 26.21 27.78 -34.48
C SER A 509 25.31 28.74 -35.25
N LEU A 510 24.02 28.82 -34.92
CA LEU A 510 23.18 29.97 -35.23
C LEU A 510 22.25 30.25 -34.04
N SER A 511 22.61 31.31 -33.33
CA SER A 511 21.80 32.10 -32.42
C SER A 511 20.81 32.97 -33.22
N THR A 512 19.59 33.09 -32.73
CA THR A 512 18.71 34.25 -33.02
C THR A 512 17.96 34.62 -31.75
N GLU A 513 18.18 35.85 -31.31
CA GLU A 513 17.53 36.53 -30.21
C GLU A 513 16.12 37.04 -30.57
N ALA A 514 15.27 37.00 -29.55
CA ALA A 514 14.22 37.92 -29.10
C ALA A 514 13.49 38.86 -30.08
N THR A 515 12.16 38.89 -29.95
CA THR A 515 11.39 40.14 -29.93
C THR A 515 10.35 40.11 -28.81
N GLU A 516 10.45 41.13 -27.96
CA GLU A 516 9.59 41.49 -26.84
C GLU A 516 8.19 41.92 -27.28
N ALA A 517 7.18 41.66 -26.44
CA ALA A 517 5.98 42.48 -26.37
C ALA A 517 5.62 42.68 -24.89
N VAL A 518 5.41 43.94 -24.52
CA VAL A 518 5.27 44.44 -23.15
C VAL A 518 3.81 44.91 -22.92
N VAL A 519 3.35 44.74 -21.67
CA VAL A 519 2.34 45.53 -20.89
C VAL A 519 0.89 44.96 -20.88
N PRO A 520 0.07 45.05 -19.78
CA PRO A 520 0.31 45.52 -18.39
C PRO A 520 -0.07 44.55 -17.23
N SER A 521 0.57 44.84 -16.09
CA SER A 521 0.19 44.59 -14.69
C SER A 521 -1.32 44.62 -14.37
N LEU A 522 -1.79 43.61 -13.63
CA LEU A 522 -2.94 43.72 -12.73
C LEU A 522 -2.89 42.66 -11.61
N GLY A 523 -2.94 43.14 -10.36
CA GLY A 523 -3.56 42.43 -9.25
C GLY A 523 -2.75 41.37 -8.52
N VAL A 524 -2.06 41.80 -7.47
CA VAL A 524 -1.63 40.97 -6.34
C VAL A 524 -2.84 40.20 -5.79
N LEU A 525 -2.83 38.88 -5.90
CA LEU A 525 -3.56 37.96 -5.03
C LEU A 525 -2.51 37.06 -4.40
N GLU A 526 -2.36 37.19 -3.09
CA GLU A 526 -1.49 36.36 -2.27
C GLU A 526 -1.93 34.89 -2.41
N GLU A 527 -1.11 34.09 -3.11
CA GLU A 527 -1.20 32.64 -3.11
C GLU A 527 -0.76 32.12 -1.74
N PHE A 528 -1.72 31.99 -0.83
CA PHE A 528 -1.55 31.21 0.40
C PHE A 528 -1.82 29.73 0.09
N ASP A 529 -0.77 29.02 -0.29
CA ASP A 529 -0.76 27.57 -0.38
C ASP A 529 -0.47 26.97 1.01
N ALA A 530 -1.50 26.46 1.68
CA ALA A 530 -1.36 25.66 2.89
C ALA A 530 -0.75 24.27 2.57
N PRO A 531 0.11 23.70 3.45
CA PRO A 531 0.72 22.38 3.22
C PRO A 531 -0.30 21.25 3.24
N LEU A 532 -0.16 20.29 2.30
CA LEU A 532 -0.93 19.06 2.25
C LEU A 532 -0.55 18.14 3.44
N MET A 533 -1.45 18.02 4.41
CA MET A 533 -1.55 16.81 5.22
C MET A 533 -1.76 15.63 4.25
N HIS A 534 -1.18 14.46 4.53
CA HIS A 534 -1.47 13.14 3.91
C HIS A 534 -0.50 12.55 2.88
N ILE A 535 0.59 13.19 2.41
CA ILE A 535 1.48 12.58 1.37
C ILE A 535 2.17 11.26 1.79
N MET A 536 2.13 10.86 3.06
CA MET A 536 2.92 9.69 3.52
C MET A 536 2.24 8.90 4.65
N ASN A 537 1.10 8.27 4.35
CA ASN A 537 0.50 7.29 5.26
C ASN A 537 0.80 5.86 4.80
N SER A 538 1.95 5.34 5.20
CA SER A 538 2.13 3.89 5.32
C SER A 538 1.26 3.41 6.48
N VAL A 539 0.28 2.54 6.21
CA VAL A 539 -0.53 1.91 7.27
C VAL A 539 0.42 1.16 8.22
N PRO A 540 0.35 1.37 9.55
CA PRO A 540 1.04 0.51 10.50
C PRO A 540 0.64 -0.94 10.25
N LEU A 541 1.59 -1.83 10.02
CA LEU A 541 1.36 -3.27 9.81
C LEU A 541 0.70 -3.97 11.03
N GLU A 542 0.43 -3.24 12.11
CA GLU A 542 -0.21 -3.73 13.34
C GLU A 542 -1.71 -3.98 13.18
N THR A 543 -2.39 -3.40 12.18
CA THR A 543 -3.87 -3.49 12.08
C THR A 543 -4.42 -4.68 11.29
N TYR A 544 -3.56 -5.55 10.72
CA TYR A 544 -4.01 -6.73 9.97
C TYR A 544 -3.85 -8.02 10.77
N SER A 545 -4.96 -8.68 11.08
CA SER A 545 -4.96 -10.05 11.54
C SER A 545 -4.40 -10.97 10.44
N TRP A 546 -3.30 -11.65 10.78
CA TRP A 546 -2.53 -12.51 9.89
C TRP A 546 -3.30 -13.79 9.53
N PRO A 547 -3.57 -14.08 8.25
CA PRO A 547 -3.88 -15.44 7.82
C PRO A 547 -2.54 -16.17 7.66
N VAL A 548 -2.19 -16.98 8.65
CA VAL A 548 -0.95 -17.74 8.70
C VAL A 548 -1.17 -19.10 8.05
N HIS A 549 -0.56 -19.31 6.89
CA HIS A 549 -0.31 -20.65 6.37
C HIS A 549 1.14 -21.03 6.67
N PRO A 550 1.44 -22.30 7.01
CA PRO A 550 2.79 -22.75 7.27
C PRO A 550 3.57 -22.71 5.96
N TYR A 551 4.40 -21.67 5.79
CA TYR A 551 5.40 -21.65 4.74
C TYR A 551 6.68 -22.21 5.36
N ASP A 552 7.15 -23.34 4.83
CA ASP A 552 8.40 -23.97 5.27
C ASP A 552 9.56 -22.99 5.10
N GLY A 553 10.19 -22.68 6.23
CA GLY A 553 11.22 -21.67 6.38
C GLY A 553 12.52 -22.01 5.69
N ASN A 554 12.56 -21.87 4.36
CA ASN A 554 13.78 -21.75 3.58
C ASN A 554 13.62 -20.65 2.53
N LEU A 555 13.88 -19.40 2.93
CA LEU A 555 14.59 -18.52 2.01
C LEU A 555 15.89 -19.28 1.68
N PRO A 556 16.19 -19.62 0.41
CA PRO A 556 17.47 -20.23 0.11
C PRO A 556 18.51 -19.22 0.57
N GLY A 557 19.25 -19.61 1.62
CA GLY A 557 20.40 -18.86 2.07
C GLY A 557 21.30 -18.61 0.86
N ASN A 558 22.13 -17.58 0.97
CA ASN A 558 23.17 -17.24 0.00
C ASN A 558 24.26 -18.33 -0.11
N ASP A 559 23.89 -19.62 -0.11
CA ASP A 559 24.74 -20.72 -0.52
C ASP A 559 24.87 -20.66 -2.05
N PRO A 560 26.07 -20.38 -2.59
CA PRO A 560 26.32 -20.43 -4.02
C PRO A 560 26.00 -21.81 -4.65
N ALA A 561 25.91 -22.87 -3.85
CA ALA A 561 25.62 -24.22 -4.31
C ALA A 561 24.12 -24.54 -4.46
N ALA A 562 23.22 -23.82 -3.76
CA ALA A 562 21.77 -24.05 -3.85
C ALA A 562 21.16 -23.58 -5.19
N TYR A 563 21.92 -22.79 -5.96
CA TYR A 563 21.56 -22.29 -7.29
C TYR A 563 22.49 -22.80 -8.39
N ARG A 564 22.88 -24.09 -8.34
CA ARG A 564 23.37 -24.76 -9.56
C ARG A 564 22.21 -24.88 -10.55
N LEU A 565 22.03 -23.80 -11.30
CA LEU A 565 21.24 -23.73 -12.51
C LEU A 565 21.83 -24.76 -13.48
N SER A 566 21.08 -25.83 -13.74
CA SER A 566 21.33 -26.71 -14.89
C SER A 566 20.87 -26.03 -16.17
#